data_AF-A0A9C7PLI5-F1
#
_entry.id   AF-A0A9C7PLI5-F1
#
_cell.length_a   1.000
_cell.length_b   1.000
_cell.length_c   1.000
_cell.angle_alpha   90.00
_cell.angle_beta   90.00
_cell.angle_gamma   90.00
#
_symmetry.space_group_name_H-M   'P 1'
#
loop_
_entity.id
_entity.type
_entity.pdbx_description
1 polymer ?
#
loop_
_entity_poly.entity_id
_entity_poly.type
_entity_poly.pdbx_seq_one_letter_code
_entity_poly.pdbx_strand_id
1 'polypeptide(L)' 'MQVHNAVTPTAEQIEGFLAPGAAGPIYMVNLLKFKAHAEYEDGRETSLSGREAYMLYATEVAR' A
#
# COMPACT_ATOMS: atom_id res chain seq x y z
N MET A 1 -1.98 -6.59 21.05
CA MET A 1 -2.14 -6.73 19.58
C MET A 1 -0.77 -6.64 18.95
N GLN A 2 -0.38 -7.61 18.12
CA GLN A 2 0.91 -7.60 17.41
C GLN A 2 0.67 -7.07 15.99
N VAL A 3 1.33 -5.96 15.63
CA VAL A 3 1.18 -5.32 14.31
C VAL A 3 2.50 -5.42 13.57
N HIS A 4 2.48 -6.01 12.38
CA HIS A 4 3.63 -6.08 11.49
C HIS A 4 3.35 -5.22 10.25
N ASN A 5 4.23 -4.26 9.98
CA ASN A 5 4.10 -3.42 8.79
C ASN A 5 4.55 -4.20 7.56
N ALA A 6 3.71 -4.25 6.53
CA ALA A 6 4.03 -4.85 5.25
C ALA A 6 3.63 -3.88 4.12
N VAL A 7 4.42 -3.83 3.06
CA VAL A 7 4.14 -3.03 1.87
C VAL A 7 3.37 -3.86 0.83
N THR A 8 3.69 -5.15 0.74
CA THR A 8 3.04 -6.10 -0.16
C THR A 8 2.31 -7.18 0.63
N PRO A 9 1.15 -7.65 0.16
CA PRO A 9 0.47 -8.79 0.76
C PRO A 9 1.26 -10.09 0.53
N THR A 10 1.05 -11.08 1.40
CA THR A 10 1.59 -12.44 1.21
C THR A 10 0.82 -13.19 0.11
N ALA A 11 1.41 -14.27 -0.41
CA ALA A 11 0.74 -15.12 -1.41
C ALA A 11 -0.60 -15.68 -0.88
N GLU A 12 -0.64 -16.13 0.37
CA GLU A 12 -1.86 -16.63 1.03
C GLU A 12 -2.95 -15.55 1.12
N GLN A 13 -2.58 -14.30 1.44
CA GLN A 13 -3.52 -13.18 1.48
C GLN A 13 -4.11 -12.87 0.10
N ILE A 14 -3.30 -12.94 -0.96
CA ILE A 14 -3.76 -12.76 -2.35
C ILE A 14 -4.72 -13.89 -2.75
N GLU A 15 -4.36 -15.14 -2.46
CA GLU A 15 -5.19 -16.30 -2.79
C GLU A 15 -6.54 -16.24 -2.09
N GLY A 16 -6.57 -15.89 -0.80
CA GLY A 16 -7.80 -15.69 -0.03
C GLY A 16 -8.65 -14.52 -0.55
N PHE A 17 -8.03 -13.44 -1.03
CA PHE A 17 -8.74 -12.30 -1.62
C PHE A 17 -9.40 -12.64 -2.96
N LEU A 18 -8.74 -13.49 -3.78
CA LEU A 18 -9.23 -13.91 -5.09
C LEU A 18 -10.19 -15.11 -5.03
N ALA A 19 -10.34 -15.74 -3.86
CA ALA A 19 -11.22 -16.88 -3.68
C ALA A 19 -12.68 -16.52 -4.00
N PRO A 20 -13.40 -17.37 -4.76
CA PRO A 20 -14.79 -17.11 -5.09
C PRO A 20 -15.68 -17.21 -3.83
N GLY A 21 -16.82 -16.50 -3.84
CA GLY A 21 -17.85 -16.64 -2.80
C GLY A 21 -18.04 -15.44 -1.87
N ALA A 22 -17.24 -14.37 -2.04
CA ALA A 22 -17.54 -13.10 -1.39
C ALA A 22 -18.84 -12.50 -1.99
N ALA A 23 -19.91 -12.48 -1.21
CA ALA A 23 -21.17 -11.84 -1.58
C ALA A 23 -21.21 -10.40 -1.06
N GLY A 24 -21.41 -9.44 -1.96
CA GLY A 24 -21.57 -8.02 -1.61
C GLY A 24 -20.27 -7.19 -1.72
N PRO A 25 -20.33 -5.91 -1.30
CA PRO A 25 -19.21 -4.98 -1.45
C PRO A 25 -18.05 -5.31 -0.50
N ILE A 26 -16.83 -5.08 -0.97
CA ILE A 26 -15.61 -5.18 -0.16
C ILE A 26 -15.24 -3.77 0.33
N TYR A 27 -15.02 -3.63 1.64
CA TYR A 27 -14.51 -2.40 2.24
C TYR A 27 -13.02 -2.55 2.51
N MET A 28 -12.20 -1.80 1.78
CA MET A 28 -10.74 -1.81 1.94
C MET A 28 -10.33 -0.78 3.00
N VAL A 29 -9.83 -1.25 4.16
CA VAL A 29 -9.33 -0.40 5.25
C VAL A 29 -7.82 -0.26 5.14
N ASN A 30 -7.33 0.97 4.99
CA ASN A 30 -5.91 1.27 4.86
C ASN A 30 -5.37 1.94 6.13
N LEU A 31 -4.40 1.31 6.78
CA LEU A 31 -3.65 1.89 7.89
C LEU A 31 -2.23 2.20 7.41
N LEU A 32 -1.97 3.47 7.12
CA LEU A 32 -0.73 3.89 6.48
C LEU A 32 0.25 4.48 7.50
N LYS A 33 1.51 4.01 7.45
CA LYS A 33 2.64 4.61 8.16
C LYS A 33 3.68 5.05 7.15
N PHE A 34 3.97 6.34 7.11
CA PHE A 34 4.92 6.91 6.16
C PHE A 34 6.36 6.91 6.71
N LYS A 35 7.33 6.71 5.82
CA LYS A 35 8.74 6.96 6.09
C LYS A 35 9.01 8.47 6.12
N ALA A 36 10.06 8.88 6.84
CA ALA A 36 10.49 10.28 6.86
C ALA A 36 10.92 10.77 5.46
N HIS A 37 11.64 9.93 4.73
CA HIS A 37 12.06 10.15 3.34
C HIS A 37 11.56 9.00 2.47
N ALA A 38 11.19 9.30 1.22
CA ALA A 38 10.80 8.29 0.26
C ALA A 38 12.03 7.47 -0.19
N GLU A 39 11.78 6.20 -0.50
CA GLU A 39 12.77 5.30 -1.06
C GLU A 39 12.18 4.72 -2.34
N TYR A 40 12.96 4.77 -3.41
CA TYR A 40 12.59 4.21 -4.70
C TYR A 40 13.49 3.01 -5.00
N GLU A 41 12.90 1.97 -5.59
CA GLU A 41 13.61 0.71 -5.88
C GLU A 41 14.79 0.90 -6.84
N ASP A 42 14.72 1.89 -7.73
CA ASP A 42 15.80 2.26 -8.64
C ASP A 42 16.93 3.07 -7.98
N GLY A 43 16.82 3.35 -6.68
CA GLY A 43 17.85 4.06 -5.92
C GLY A 43 18.01 5.53 -6.26
N ARG A 44 17.07 6.14 -7.01
CA ARG A 44 17.14 7.57 -7.34
C ARG A 44 17.14 8.42 -6.06
N GLU A 45 17.93 9.50 -6.07
CA GLU A 45 17.85 10.49 -5.00
C GLU A 45 16.50 11.22 -5.04
N THR A 46 16.00 11.59 -3.87
CA THR A 46 14.74 12.31 -3.75
C THR A 46 14.73 13.17 -2.48
N SER A 47 14.14 14.36 -2.58
CA SER A 47 13.83 15.21 -1.43
C SER A 47 12.45 14.94 -0.84
N LEU A 48 11.67 14.03 -1.45
CA LEU A 48 10.30 13.77 -1.04
C LEU A 48 10.24 12.99 0.27
N SER A 49 9.29 13.37 1.13
CA SER A 49 8.85 12.54 2.24
C SER A 49 8.04 11.33 1.74
N GLY A 50 7.90 10.29 2.58
CA GLY A 50 7.06 9.14 2.24
C GLY A 50 5.59 9.51 2.01
N ARG A 51 5.10 10.58 2.66
CA ARG A 51 3.73 11.09 2.46
C ARG A 51 3.58 11.77 1.10
N GLU A 52 4.55 12.58 0.68
CA GLU A 52 4.50 13.25 -0.62
C GLU A 52 4.60 12.24 -1.77
N ALA A 53 5.47 11.23 -1.64
CA ALA A 53 5.53 10.13 -2.60
C ALA A 53 4.19 9.38 -2.70
N TYR A 54 3.52 9.10 -1.57
CA TYR A 54 2.19 8.49 -1.58
C TYR A 54 1.13 9.37 -2.25
N MET A 55 1.20 10.69 -2.09
CA MET A 55 0.27 11.62 -2.75
C MET A 55 0.42 11.63 -4.27
N LEU A 56 1.63 11.43 -4.79
CA LEU A 56 1.84 11.24 -6.24
C LEU A 56 1.09 9.99 -6.72
N TYR A 57 1.28 8.86 -6.03
CA TYR A 57 0.55 7.62 -6.31
C TYR A 57 -0.98 7.82 -6.24
N ALA A 58 -1.48 8.41 -5.15
CA ALA A 58 -2.92 8.60 -4.94
C ALA A 58 -3.55 9.50 -6.01
N THR A 59 -2.82 10.53 -6.46
CA THR A 59 -3.28 11.44 -7.52
C THR A 59 -3.37 10.72 -8.86
N GLU A 60 -2.38 9.89 -9.21
CA GLU A 60 -2.35 9.19 -10.49
C GLU A 60 -3.35 8.02 -10.55
N VAL A 61 -3.60 7.31 -9.44
CA VAL A 61 -4.57 6.20 -9.39
C VAL A 61 -6.02 6.67 -9.29
N ALA A 62 -6.26 7.89 -8.79
CA ALA A 62 -7.62 8.45 -8.73
C ALA A 62 -8.13 9.01 -10.07
N ARG A 63 -7.28 9.06 -11.11
CA ARG A 63 -7.66 9.45 -12.47
C ARG A 63 -8.37 8.30 -13.18
#